data_AF-A0A9X3G4Z4-F1
#
_entry.id   AF-A0A9X3G4Z4-F1
#
_cell.length_a   1.000
_cell.length_b   1.000
_cell.length_c   1.000
_cell.angle_alpha   90.00
_cell.angle_beta   90.00
_cell.angle_gamma   90.00
#
_symmetry.space_group_name_H-M   'P 1'
#
loop_
_entity.id
_entity.type
_entity.pdbx_description
1 polymer ?
#
loop_
_entity_poly.entity_id
_entity_poly.type
_entity_poly.pdbx_seq_one_letter_code
_entity_poly.pdbx_strand_id
1 'polypeptide(L)'
;MDDPDAAVLFAAAAHLDALAARTTGGSWTIGGLLASRPEVVARSADGSTEHVAEARARTAEWIVTLSPAVAGPLAAWLRSAADATPADPHALAVARALTG
;
A
#
# COMPACT_ATOMS: atom_id res chain seq x y z
N MET A 1 0.07 -22.44 -20.74
CA MET A 1 0.10 -21.16 -21.45
C MET A 1 0.03 -20.13 -20.37
N ASP A 2 1.09 -19.37 -20.14
CA ASP A 2 1.10 -18.36 -19.08
C ASP A 2 -0.01 -17.34 -19.37
N ASP A 3 -0.95 -17.20 -18.44
CA ASP A 3 -2.02 -16.21 -18.55
C ASP A 3 -1.39 -14.82 -18.31
N PRO A 4 -1.38 -13.92 -19.32
CA PRO A 4 -0.76 -12.61 -19.18
C PRO A 4 -1.40 -11.77 -18.06
N ASP A 5 -2.69 -11.98 -17.79
CA ASP A 5 -3.39 -11.27 -16.72
C ASP A 5 -2.92 -11.75 -15.34
N ALA A 6 -2.74 -13.07 -15.17
CA ALA A 6 -2.16 -13.64 -13.96
C ALA A 6 -0.71 -13.15 -13.73
N ALA A 7 0.10 -13.03 -14.79
CA ALA A 7 1.46 -12.52 -14.68
C ALA A 7 1.52 -11.07 -14.17
N VAL A 8 0.62 -10.19 -14.64
CA VAL A 8 0.52 -8.80 -14.17
C VAL A 8 0.12 -8.74 -12.69
N LEU A 9 -0.81 -9.59 -12.26
CA LEU A 9 -1.25 -9.66 -10.87
C LEU A 9 -0.12 -10.13 -9.93
N PHE A 10 0.63 -11.17 -10.31
CA PHE A 10 1.79 -11.63 -9.55
C PHE A 10 2.91 -10.59 -9.47
N ALA A 11 3.17 -9.87 -10.57
CA ALA A 11 4.17 -8.80 -10.59
C ALA A 11 3.79 -7.65 -9.64
N ALA A 12 2.52 -7.23 -9.64
CA ALA A 12 2.03 -6.21 -8.72
C ALA A 12 2.12 -6.65 -7.25
N ALA A 13 1.79 -7.91 -6.95
CA ALA A 13 1.94 -8.47 -5.60
C ALA A 13 3.40 -8.43 -5.11
N ALA A 14 4.34 -8.85 -5.97
CA ALA A 14 5.76 -8.80 -5.66
C ALA A 14 6.28 -7.36 -5.47
N HIS A 15 5.77 -6.42 -6.27
CA HIS A 15 6.12 -5.00 -6.14
C HIS A 15 5.69 -4.44 -4.77
N LEU A 16 4.48 -4.77 -4.29
CA LEU A 16 3.99 -4.36 -2.98
C LEU A 16 4.84 -4.92 -1.84
N ASP A 17 5.20 -6.21 -1.88
CA ASP A 17 6.06 -6.81 -0.87
C ASP A 17 7.44 -6.13 -0.83
N ALA A 18 8.00 -5.84 -2.01
CA ALA A 18 9.27 -5.14 -2.12
C ALA A 18 9.20 -3.71 -1.58
N LEU A 19 8.09 -2.98 -1.78
CA LEU A 19 7.90 -1.65 -1.20
C LEU A 19 7.73 -1.72 0.32
N ALA A 20 6.95 -2.67 0.82
CA ALA A 20 6.69 -2.83 2.25
C ALA A 20 7.96 -3.08 3.05
N ALA A 21 8.87 -3.90 2.52
CA ALA A 21 10.14 -4.26 3.18
C ALA A 21 11.09 -3.08 3.45
N ARG A 22 10.92 -1.95 2.75
CA ARG A 22 11.78 -0.76 2.81
C ARG A 22 11.05 0.48 3.32
N THR A 23 9.82 0.33 3.81
CA THR A 23 9.03 1.45 4.34
C THR A 23 8.86 1.31 5.84
N THR A 24 8.83 2.44 6.55
CA THR A 24 8.63 2.47 8.01
C THR A 24 7.32 1.80 8.40
N GLY A 25 7.41 0.73 9.19
CA GLY A 25 6.26 -0.01 9.70
C GLY A 25 5.52 0.72 10.83
N GLY A 26 4.63 -0.01 11.52
CA GLY A 26 3.89 0.51 12.67
C GLY A 26 2.57 1.19 12.30
N SER A 27 1.93 1.80 13.31
CA SER A 27 0.66 2.51 13.12
C SER A 27 0.91 3.93 12.65
N TRP A 28 0.43 4.28 11.47
CA TRP A 28 0.57 5.62 10.91
C TRP A 28 -0.57 6.49 11.42
N THR A 29 -0.27 7.72 11.85
CA THR A 29 -1.28 8.66 12.38
C THR A 29 -1.05 10.07 11.86
N ILE A 30 -2.13 10.83 11.71
CA ILE A 30 -2.09 12.25 11.36
C ILE A 30 -1.73 13.05 12.62
N GLY A 31 -0.74 13.93 12.50
CA GLY A 31 -0.26 14.85 13.53
C GLY A 31 0.13 16.22 12.96
N GLY A 32 0.88 17.00 13.73
CA GLY A 32 1.36 18.33 13.35
C GLY A 32 0.45 19.48 13.80
N LEU A 33 1.04 20.68 13.92
CA LEU A 33 0.38 21.88 14.46
C LEU A 33 -0.47 22.62 13.41
N LEU A 34 -0.30 22.33 12.11
CA LEU A 34 -0.95 23.04 11.02
C LEU A 34 -2.06 22.20 10.38
N ALA A 35 -3.32 22.63 10.57
CA ALA A 35 -4.48 21.91 10.06
C ALA A 35 -4.48 21.67 8.53
N SER A 36 -3.85 22.56 7.75
CA SER A 36 -3.80 22.44 6.27
C SER A 36 -2.62 21.59 5.77
N ARG A 37 -1.62 21.38 6.62
CA ARG A 37 -0.37 20.66 6.32
C ARG A 37 -0.03 19.73 7.50
N PRO A 38 -0.86 18.70 7.73
CA PRO A 38 -0.53 17.71 8.73
C PRO A 38 0.72 16.92 8.37
N GLU A 39 1.34 16.39 9.40
CA GLU A 39 2.42 15.41 9.34
C GLU A 39 1.81 14.01 9.48
N VAL A 40 2.31 13.04 8.73
CA VAL A 40 2.01 11.63 8.94
C VAL A 40 3.20 11.03 9.68
N VAL A 41 2.91 10.40 10.81
CA VAL A 41 3.92 9.87 11.74
C VAL A 41 3.66 8.39 11.96
N ALA A 42 4.68 7.56 11.78
CA ALA A 42 4.67 6.16 12.17
C ALA A 42 4.91 6.03 13.68
N ARG A 43 4.13 5.18 14.34
CA ARG A 43 4.32 4.79 15.74
C ARG A 43 4.72 3.33 15.82
N SER A 44 5.86 3.08 16.42
CA SER A 44 6.41 1.76 16.67
C SER A 44 5.90 1.17 17.99
N ALA A 45 6.00 -0.15 18.13
CA ALA A 45 5.56 -0.86 19.34
C ALA A 45 6.39 -0.49 20.59
N ASP A 46 7.63 -0.03 20.41
CA ASP A 46 8.52 0.46 21.47
C ASP A 46 8.20 1.90 21.92
N GLY A 47 7.18 2.53 21.34
CA GLY A 47 6.79 3.91 21.61
C GLY A 47 7.59 4.96 20.83
N SER A 48 8.55 4.54 19.99
CA SER A 48 9.25 5.47 19.09
C SER A 48 8.32 5.98 17.98
N THR A 49 8.65 7.17 17.48
CA THR A 49 7.89 7.84 16.42
C THR A 49 8.81 8.36 15.33
N GLU A 50 8.39 8.23 14.08
CA GLU A 50 9.14 8.70 12.91
C GLU A 50 8.21 9.46 11.97
N HIS A 51 8.63 10.64 11.51
CA HIS A 51 7.90 11.38 10.49
C HIS A 51 8.07 10.71 9.13
N VAL A 52 6.96 10.25 8.53
CA VAL A 52 6.99 9.52 7.25
C VAL A 52 6.63 10.39 6.05
N ALA A 53 5.76 11.40 6.24
CA ALA A 53 5.36 12.29 5.15
C ALA A 53 4.71 13.58 5.66
N GLU A 54 5.02 14.69 5.00
CA GLU A 54 4.20 15.90 5.11
C GLU A 54 3.12 15.85 4.01
N ALA A 55 1.85 16.05 4.38
CA ALA A 55 0.73 15.89 3.46
C ALA A 55 -0.25 17.07 3.53
N ARG A 56 -1.08 17.21 2.50
CA ARG A 56 -2.27 18.07 2.59
C ARG A 56 -3.34 17.36 3.41
N ALA A 57 -4.16 18.13 4.14
CA ALA A 57 -5.25 17.57 4.94
C ALA A 57 -6.12 16.57 4.16
N ARG A 58 -6.48 16.90 2.91
CA ARG A 58 -7.31 16.05 2.03
C ARG A 58 -6.66 14.73 1.62
N THR A 59 -5.34 14.60 1.71
CA THR A 59 -4.59 13.41 1.29
C THR A 59 -4.00 12.63 2.46
N ALA A 60 -3.93 13.24 3.65
CA ALA A 60 -3.35 12.61 4.83
C ALA A 60 -4.09 11.32 5.23
N GLU A 61 -5.42 11.32 5.12
CA GLU A 61 -6.24 10.14 5.40
C GLU A 61 -5.92 8.98 4.44
N TRP A 62 -5.84 9.26 3.13
CA TRP A 62 -5.43 8.25 2.14
C TRP A 62 -4.07 7.63 2.44
N ILE A 63 -3.09 8.46 2.84
CA ILE A 63 -1.73 7.98 3.16
C ILE A 63 -1.74 7.08 4.40
N VAL A 64 -2.47 7.46 5.45
CA VAL A 64 -2.59 6.64 6.67
C VAL A 64 -3.33 5.32 6.38
N THR A 65 -4.43 5.38 5.63
CA THR A 65 -5.20 4.19 5.25
C THR A 65 -4.36 3.22 4.42
N LEU A 66 -3.54 3.72 3.49
CA LEU A 66 -2.65 2.92 2.64
C LEU A 66 -1.25 2.70 3.24
N SER A 67 -1.10 2.81 4.57
CA SER A 67 0.17 2.54 5.25
C SER A 67 0.74 1.17 4.86
N PRO A 68 2.07 0.93 4.99
CA PRO A 68 2.73 -0.32 4.58
C PRO A 68 2.11 -1.60 5.15
N ALA A 69 1.37 -1.50 6.26
CA ALA A 69 0.63 -2.62 6.85
C ALA A 69 -0.39 -3.25 5.88
N VAL A 70 -0.94 -2.50 4.92
CA VAL A 70 -1.90 -3.04 3.94
C VAL A 70 -1.23 -3.86 2.83
N ALA A 71 0.10 -3.74 2.65
CA ALA A 71 0.79 -4.36 1.53
C ALA A 71 0.68 -5.88 1.54
N GLY A 72 0.84 -6.53 2.70
CA GLY A 72 0.73 -7.99 2.83
C GLY A 72 -0.65 -8.52 2.44
N PRO A 73 -1.75 -8.04 3.07
CA PRO A 73 -3.11 -8.39 2.67
C PRO A 73 -3.43 -8.11 1.20
N LEU A 74 -2.96 -6.98 0.66
CA LEU A 74 -3.20 -6.60 -0.73
C LEU A 74 -2.44 -7.48 -1.71
N ALA A 75 -1.18 -7.81 -1.42
CA ALA A 75 -0.37 -8.73 -2.21
C ALA A 75 -0.96 -10.16 -2.18
N ALA A 76 -1.46 -10.62 -1.03
CA ALA A 76 -2.17 -11.89 -0.93
C ALA A 76 -3.46 -11.91 -1.74
N TRP A 77 -4.23 -10.82 -1.72
CA TRP A 77 -5.43 -10.67 -2.56
C TRP A 77 -5.09 -10.71 -4.06
N LEU A 78 -4.04 -10.03 -4.49
CA LEU A 78 -3.60 -10.05 -5.90
C LEU A 78 -3.18 -11.45 -6.36
N ARG A 79 -2.48 -12.23 -5.52
CA ARG A 79 -2.14 -13.63 -5.82
C ARG A 79 -3.39 -14.50 -5.93
N SER A 80 -4.32 -14.37 -4.99
CA SER A 80 -5.60 -15.07 -5.03
C SER A 80 -6.40 -14.73 -6.28
N ALA A 81 -6.40 -13.46 -6.71
CA ALA A 81 -7.04 -13.01 -7.94
C ALA A 81 -6.34 -13.57 -9.20
N ALA A 82 -5.03 -13.83 -9.15
CA ALA A 82 -4.29 -14.44 -10.27
C ALA A 82 -4.64 -15.91 -10.48
N ASP A 83 -5.04 -16.61 -9.42
CA ASP A 83 -5.49 -18.01 -9.48
C ASP A 83 -6.96 -18.14 -9.95
N ALA A 84 -7.71 -17.04 -10.05
CA ALA A 84 -9.10 -17.02 -10.49
C ALA A 84 -9.22 -16.96 -12.02
N THR A 85 -10.11 -17.79 -12.60
CA THR A 85 -10.40 -17.77 -14.04
C THR A 85 -11.91 -17.59 -14.29
N PRO A 86 -12.34 -16.51 -14.98
CA PRO A 86 -11.52 -15.40 -15.50
C PRO A 86 -10.98 -14.49 -14.39
N ALA A 87 -9.87 -13.80 -14.66
CA ALA A 87 -9.28 -12.83 -13.74
C ALA A 87 -10.25 -11.65 -13.48
N ASP A 88 -10.26 -11.15 -12.25
CA ASP A 88 -11.09 -10.01 -11.86
C ASP A 88 -10.60 -8.73 -12.56
N PRO A 89 -11.44 -8.05 -13.37
CA PRO A 89 -11.05 -6.82 -14.06
C PRO A 89 -10.65 -5.68 -13.12
N HIS A 90 -11.17 -5.62 -11.90
CA HIS A 90 -10.81 -4.62 -10.91
C HIS A 90 -9.44 -4.93 -10.27
N ALA A 91 -9.13 -6.20 -10.05
CA ALA A 91 -7.79 -6.61 -9.61
C ALA A 91 -6.74 -6.25 -10.67
N LEU A 92 -7.06 -6.46 -11.95
CA LEU A 92 -6.19 -6.05 -13.06
C LEU A 92 -6.00 -4.53 -13.14
N ALA A 93 -7.05 -3.75 -12.91
CA ALA A 93 -6.95 -2.29 -12.87
C ALA A 93 -6.01 -1.82 -11.74
N VAL A 94 -6.12 -2.43 -10.55
CA VAL A 94 -5.20 -2.15 -9.42
C VAL A 94 -3.77 -2.55 -9.77
N ALA A 95 -3.57 -3.75 -10.30
CA ALA A 95 -2.24 -4.24 -10.64
C ALA A 95 -1.54 -3.31 -11.65
N ARG A 96 -2.24 -2.88 -12.71
CA ARG A 96 -1.72 -1.92 -13.69
C ARG A 96 -1.39 -0.56 -13.06
N ALA A 97 -2.23 -0.05 -12.15
CA ALA A 97 -1.94 1.19 -11.43
C ALA A 97 -0.69 1.10 -10.54
N LEU A 98 -0.37 -0.09 -10.03
CA LEU A 98 0.79 -0.33 -9.18
C LEU A 98 2.09 -0.58 -9.95
N THR A 99 2.00 -1.11 -11.19
CA THR A 99 3.19 -1.50 -11.97
C THR A 99 3.54 -0.54 -13.09
N GLY A 100 2.62 0.36 -13.50
CA GLY A 100 2.86 1.38 -14.54
C GLY A 100 2.76 0.84 -15.95
#